data_AF-A0A1G7IS02-F1
#
_entry.id   AF-A0A1G7IS02-F1
#
_cell.length_a   1.000
_cell.length_b   1.000
_cell.length_c   1.000
_cell.angle_alpha   90.00
_cell.angle_beta   90.00
_cell.angle_gamma   90.00
#
_symmetry.space_group_name_H-M   'P 1'
#
loop_
_entity.id
_entity.type
_entity.pdbx_description
1 polymer ?
#
loop_
_entity_poly.entity_id
_entity_poly.type
_entity_poly.pdbx_seq_one_letter_code
_entity_poly.pdbx_strand_id
1 'polypeptide(L)'
;MIFHTPILTLLLVSALAALVAVWSAGFGISVLRHWDLSSGARGQLLLERRTELVSTLFALVMAAEAAALFLFVFNADRMAALFVGAMCAVGTLNANGYGFPALYGQIASFFAAAVWLVLDHVDRLGRDYPLTRVKYAAVLVIAPLVLLTGALQLAYFLNLRSDVITSCCSKLFTPANAGISDEMAAVDPALALAALALAGGLVLASGVQALRTGRGHGLFALAGAGYFGAALLAMVSTIALYVYENPNHHCPFCILKPDYGYIGYAFYLPLFGATALALGLGAVSPFTARNSLRTPLPAVMRRLTFWALAGFAAYGAVTVWVIARSNLILFG
;
A
#
# COMPACT_ATOMS: atom_id res chain seq x y z
N MET A 1 9.61 18.13 19.28
CA MET A 1 8.55 17.33 18.61
C MET A 1 8.87 15.84 18.55
N ILE A 2 10.12 15.39 18.37
CA ILE A 2 10.41 13.95 18.17
C ILE A 2 10.01 13.01 19.33
N PHE A 3 9.93 13.52 20.57
CA PHE A 3 9.58 12.74 21.75
C PHE A 3 8.07 12.46 21.93
N HIS A 4 7.23 12.80 20.96
CA HIS A 4 5.83 12.39 20.99
C HIS A 4 5.72 10.88 20.74
N THR A 5 4.90 10.20 21.55
CA THR A 5 4.76 8.73 21.55
C THR A 5 4.56 8.14 20.14
N PRO A 6 3.65 8.66 19.28
CA PRO A 6 3.45 8.06 17.96
C PRO A 6 4.67 8.18 17.04
N ILE A 7 5.45 9.26 17.15
CA ILE A 7 6.68 9.46 16.38
C ILE A 7 7.73 8.45 16.84
N LEU A 8 7.92 8.28 18.15
CA LEU A 8 8.84 7.28 18.70
C LEU A 8 8.44 5.85 18.28
N THR A 9 7.14 5.54 18.28
CA THR A 9 6.63 4.25 17.79
C THR A 9 6.96 4.02 16.32
N LEU A 10 6.68 5.01 15.45
CA LEU A 10 6.99 4.93 14.02
C LEU A 10 8.49 4.77 13.75
N LEU A 11 9.33 5.50 14.48
CA LEU A 11 10.79 5.40 14.39
C LEU A 11 11.29 4.04 14.88
N LEU A 12 10.74 3.51 15.97
CA LEU A 12 11.09 2.20 16.49
C LEU A 12 10.72 1.08 15.51
N VAL A 13 9.49 1.11 14.96
CA VAL A 13 9.05 0.14 13.95
C VAL A 13 9.98 0.19 12.74
N SER A 14 10.27 1.38 12.22
CA SER A 14 11.15 1.54 11.06
C SER A 14 12.59 1.09 11.33
N ALA A 15 13.13 1.36 12.52
CA ALA A 15 14.47 0.91 12.91
C ALA A 15 14.56 -0.61 13.06
N LEU A 16 13.57 -1.23 13.70
CA LEU A 16 13.47 -2.69 13.79
C LEU A 16 13.32 -3.30 12.39
N ALA A 17 12.53 -2.66 11.52
CA ALA A 17 12.32 -3.13 10.17
C ALA A 17 13.58 -3.08 9.33
N ALA A 18 14.29 -1.96 9.38
CA ALA A 18 15.59 -1.80 8.74
C ALA A 18 16.59 -2.87 9.21
N LEU A 19 16.71 -3.09 10.53
CA LEU A 19 17.65 -4.06 11.10
C LEU A 19 17.32 -5.49 10.66
N VAL A 20 16.07 -5.90 10.78
CA VAL A 20 15.62 -7.24 10.37
C VAL A 20 15.73 -7.41 8.87
N ALA A 21 15.43 -6.38 8.07
CA ALA A 21 15.55 -6.44 6.62
C ALA A 21 17.00 -6.59 6.15
N VAL A 22 17.94 -5.82 6.71
CA VAL A 22 19.38 -5.93 6.38
C VAL A 22 19.92 -7.31 6.79
N TRP A 23 19.57 -7.77 8.00
CA TRP A 23 19.97 -9.09 8.46
C TRP A 23 19.40 -10.22 7.57
N SER A 24 18.11 -10.12 7.24
CA SER A 24 17.43 -11.10 6.37
C SER A 24 17.97 -11.07 4.94
N ALA A 25 18.37 -9.90 4.43
CA ALA A 25 19.03 -9.75 3.14
C ALA A 25 20.39 -10.46 3.13
N GLY A 26 21.21 -10.27 4.18
CA GLY A 26 22.49 -10.98 4.33
C GLY A 26 22.31 -12.50 4.35
N PHE A 27 21.31 -13.00 5.09
CA PHE A 27 20.93 -14.41 5.05
C PHE A 27 20.43 -14.84 3.66
N GLY A 28 19.61 -14.01 3.01
CA GLY A 28 19.07 -14.26 1.67
C GLY A 28 20.14 -14.45 0.60
N ILE A 29 21.26 -13.71 0.65
CA ILE A 29 22.42 -13.94 -0.24
C ILE A 29 22.97 -15.36 -0.06
N SER A 30 23.06 -15.83 1.19
CA SER A 30 23.56 -17.18 1.49
C SER A 30 22.63 -18.26 0.94
N VAL A 31 21.31 -18.06 1.09
CA VAL A 31 20.28 -18.95 0.54
C VAL A 31 20.36 -18.98 -0.99
N LEU A 32 20.42 -17.83 -1.66
CA LEU A 32 20.46 -17.78 -3.13
C LEU A 32 21.70 -18.48 -3.72
N ARG A 33 22.82 -18.47 -3.01
CA ARG A 33 24.08 -19.10 -3.45
C ARG A 33 24.12 -20.62 -3.19
N HIS A 34 23.61 -21.08 -2.05
CA HIS A 34 23.90 -22.43 -1.56
C HIS A 34 22.67 -23.33 -1.37
N TRP A 35 21.45 -22.82 -1.54
CA TRP A 35 20.23 -23.58 -1.27
C TRP A 35 20.08 -24.78 -2.22
N ASP A 36 20.18 -26.00 -1.70
CA ASP A 36 19.99 -27.23 -2.46
C ASP A 36 19.24 -28.27 -1.62
N LEU A 37 17.92 -28.38 -1.87
CA LEU A 37 17.03 -29.33 -1.20
C LEU A 37 17.38 -30.81 -1.45
N SER A 38 18.21 -31.11 -2.47
CA SER A 38 18.66 -32.48 -2.73
C SER A 38 19.88 -32.88 -1.89
N SER A 39 20.51 -31.91 -1.21
CA SER A 39 21.73 -32.12 -0.44
C SER A 39 21.45 -32.36 1.04
N GLY A 40 21.86 -33.53 1.55
CA GLY A 40 21.84 -33.84 3.00
C GLY A 40 22.98 -33.20 3.80
N ALA A 41 23.73 -32.26 3.23
CA ALA A 41 24.89 -31.67 3.88
C ALA A 41 24.50 -30.87 5.13
N ARG A 42 25.37 -30.86 6.15
CA ARG A 42 25.18 -30.05 7.37
C ARG A 42 24.86 -28.58 7.07
N GLY A 43 25.48 -28.02 6.02
CA GLY A 43 25.23 -26.65 5.57
C GLY A 43 23.77 -26.41 5.16
N GLN A 44 23.19 -27.32 4.37
CA GLN A 44 21.79 -27.24 3.93
C GLN A 44 20.82 -27.36 5.12
N LEU A 45 21.04 -28.31 6.02
CA LEU A 45 20.22 -28.48 7.23
C LEU A 45 20.23 -27.25 8.14
N LEU A 46 21.37 -26.55 8.21
CA LEU A 46 21.47 -25.28 8.96
C LEU A 46 20.72 -24.14 8.25
N LEU A 47 20.74 -24.09 6.91
CA LEU A 47 19.96 -23.11 6.14
C LEU A 47 18.47 -23.33 6.35
N GLU A 48 17.98 -24.57 6.25
CA GLU A 48 16.57 -24.91 6.47
C GLU A 48 16.06 -24.47 7.85
N ARG A 49 16.80 -24.77 8.92
CA ARG A 49 16.41 -24.33 10.28
C ARG A 49 16.40 -22.81 10.43
N ARG A 50 17.37 -22.11 9.82
CA ARG A 50 17.45 -20.64 9.91
C ARG A 50 16.38 -19.97 9.07
N THR A 51 15.95 -20.57 7.97
CA THR A 51 14.89 -20.02 7.10
C THR A 51 13.59 -19.80 7.87
N GLU A 52 13.19 -20.72 8.76
CA GLU A 52 11.98 -20.55 9.57
C GLU A 52 12.07 -19.36 10.53
N LEU A 53 13.18 -19.21 11.25
CA LEU A 53 13.40 -18.08 12.14
C LEU A 53 13.41 -16.75 11.37
N VAL A 54 14.16 -16.69 10.27
CA VAL A 54 14.31 -15.47 9.45
C VAL A 54 12.97 -15.09 8.81
N SER A 55 12.26 -16.04 8.21
CA SER A 55 10.94 -15.80 7.62
C SER A 55 9.95 -15.30 8.67
N THR A 56 9.91 -15.90 9.85
CA THR A 56 8.95 -15.53 10.89
C THR A 56 9.21 -14.12 11.44
N LEU A 57 10.49 -13.78 11.68
CA LEU A 57 10.87 -12.42 12.10
C LEU A 57 10.59 -11.38 11.02
N PHE A 58 10.92 -11.70 9.76
CA PHE A 58 10.66 -10.80 8.65
C PHE A 58 9.16 -10.61 8.41
N ALA A 59 8.34 -11.67 8.54
CA ALA A 59 6.88 -11.59 8.45
C ALA A 59 6.29 -10.67 9.52
N LEU A 60 6.73 -10.79 10.77
CA LEU A 60 6.29 -9.93 11.87
C LEU A 60 6.59 -8.46 11.58
N VAL A 61 7.80 -8.18 11.12
CA VAL A 61 8.25 -6.83 10.78
C VAL A 61 7.49 -6.28 9.57
N MET A 62 7.26 -7.07 8.53
CA MET A 62 6.47 -6.65 7.37
C MET A 62 5.01 -6.36 7.74
N ALA A 63 4.43 -7.12 8.67
CA ALA A 63 3.10 -6.82 9.20
C ALA A 63 3.09 -5.51 10.02
N ALA A 64 4.13 -5.27 10.82
CA ALA A 64 4.29 -4.01 11.56
C ALA A 64 4.48 -2.81 10.63
N GLU A 65 5.28 -2.94 9.57
CA GLU A 65 5.46 -1.93 8.52
C GLU A 65 4.14 -1.65 7.77
N ALA A 66 3.38 -2.70 7.44
CA ALA A 66 2.05 -2.51 6.84
C ALA A 66 1.09 -1.73 7.76
N ALA A 67 1.15 -1.96 9.08
CA ALA A 67 0.40 -1.18 10.05
C ALA A 67 0.96 0.25 10.23
N ALA A 68 2.26 0.44 10.04
CA ALA A 68 2.93 1.72 10.20
C ALA A 68 2.42 2.78 9.23
N LEU A 69 2.01 2.42 8.01
CA LEU A 69 1.37 3.35 7.07
C LEU A 69 0.14 4.05 7.69
N PHE A 70 -0.75 3.27 8.32
CA PHE A 70 -1.95 3.83 8.94
C PHE A 70 -1.61 4.70 10.14
N LEU A 71 -0.65 4.27 10.96
CA LEU A 71 -0.17 5.06 12.10
C LEU A 71 0.52 6.35 11.64
N PHE A 72 1.23 6.32 10.51
CA PHE A 72 1.91 7.47 9.92
C PHE A 72 0.90 8.53 9.48
N VAL A 73 -0.15 8.13 8.75
CA VAL A 73 -1.23 9.03 8.33
C VAL A 73 -2.01 9.56 9.53
N PHE A 74 -2.34 8.71 10.50
CA PHE A 74 -3.00 9.12 11.74
C PHE A 74 -2.18 10.15 12.53
N ASN A 75 -0.86 9.89 12.68
CA ASN A 75 0.04 10.82 13.35
C ASN A 75 0.14 12.15 12.57
N ALA A 76 0.24 12.11 11.23
CA ALA A 76 0.28 13.31 10.41
C ALA A 76 -1.00 14.16 10.57
N ASP A 77 -2.19 13.54 10.63
CA ASP A 77 -3.44 14.26 10.85
C ASP A 77 -3.51 14.89 12.26
N ARG A 78 -3.12 14.13 13.30
CA ARG A 78 -3.10 14.63 14.68
C ARG A 78 -2.13 15.79 14.89
N MET A 79 -1.01 15.77 14.19
CA MET A 79 0.00 16.82 14.25
C MET A 79 -0.43 18.10 13.53
N ALA A 80 -1.50 18.09 12.71
CA ALA A 80 -1.94 19.27 11.98
C ALA A 80 -2.24 20.46 12.91
N ALA A 81 -2.77 20.20 14.11
CA ALA A 81 -3.04 21.25 15.10
C ALA A 81 -1.78 21.98 15.61
N LEU A 82 -0.59 21.45 15.35
CA LEU A 82 0.69 22.05 15.77
C LEU A 82 1.29 23.00 14.73
N PHE A 83 0.73 23.05 13.51
CA PHE A 83 1.24 23.88 12.41
C PHE A 83 0.20 24.92 11.98
N VAL A 84 0.66 26.15 11.80
CA VAL A 84 -0.22 27.25 11.36
C VAL A 84 -0.70 26.98 9.93
N GLY A 85 -2.02 26.92 9.73
CA GLY A 85 -2.65 26.69 8.43
C GLY A 85 -2.86 25.21 8.06
N ALA A 86 -2.35 24.25 8.84
CA ALA A 86 -2.60 22.84 8.59
C ALA A 86 -4.00 22.43 9.06
N MET A 87 -4.86 22.08 8.11
CA MET A 87 -6.23 21.63 8.41
C MET A 87 -6.35 20.11 8.52
N CYS A 88 -5.41 19.34 8.01
CA CYS A 88 -5.37 17.86 8.04
C CYS A 88 -3.94 17.35 7.78
N ALA A 89 -3.78 16.04 7.61
CA ALA A 89 -2.49 15.41 7.27
C ALA A 89 -1.74 16.08 6.10
N VAL A 90 -2.44 16.62 5.09
CA VAL A 90 -1.82 17.35 3.97
C VAL A 90 -0.96 18.52 4.45
N GLY A 91 -1.45 19.28 5.44
CA GLY A 91 -0.72 20.42 5.98
C GLY A 91 0.57 19.97 6.66
N THR A 92 0.48 18.97 7.53
CA THR A 92 1.63 18.40 8.24
C THR A 92 2.66 17.80 7.28
N LEU A 93 2.22 17.03 6.28
CA LEU A 93 3.09 16.43 5.26
C LEU A 93 3.78 17.49 4.38
N ASN A 94 3.19 18.68 4.27
CA ASN A 94 3.76 19.83 3.57
C ASN A 94 4.70 20.68 4.44
N ALA A 95 4.88 20.37 5.73
CA ALA A 95 5.74 21.14 6.62
C ALA A 95 7.22 21.14 6.18
N ASN A 96 7.65 20.14 5.41
CA ASN A 96 8.94 20.11 4.75
C ASN A 96 8.89 19.22 3.49
N GLY A 97 10.00 19.16 2.74
CA GLY A 97 10.08 18.42 1.48
C GLY A 97 10.08 16.89 1.60
N TYR A 98 10.10 16.31 2.81
CA TYR A 98 10.18 14.86 3.01
C TYR A 98 8.82 14.20 3.34
N GLY A 99 7.78 14.96 3.70
CA GLY A 99 6.52 14.37 4.18
C GLY A 99 5.81 13.51 3.13
N PHE A 100 5.52 14.06 1.95
CA PHE A 100 4.93 13.26 0.85
C PHE A 100 5.84 12.14 0.34
N PRO A 101 7.16 12.35 0.11
CA PRO A 101 8.06 11.25 -0.19
C PRO A 101 8.04 10.13 0.84
N ALA A 102 7.99 10.45 2.15
CA ALA A 102 7.86 9.45 3.20
C ALA A 102 6.52 8.69 3.11
N LEU A 103 5.41 9.39 2.83
CA LEU A 103 4.12 8.76 2.60
C LEU A 103 4.16 7.79 1.40
N TYR A 104 4.75 8.20 0.27
CA TYR A 104 4.88 7.33 -0.90
C TYR A 104 5.77 6.12 -0.62
N GLY A 105 6.86 6.30 0.13
CA GLY A 105 7.68 5.21 0.64
C GLY A 105 6.89 4.24 1.50
N GLN A 106 6.06 4.75 2.42
CA GLN A 106 5.19 3.92 3.27
C GLN A 106 4.15 3.14 2.45
N ILE A 107 3.54 3.74 1.42
CA ILE A 107 2.61 3.05 0.51
C ILE A 107 3.33 1.95 -0.28
N ALA A 108 4.52 2.23 -0.81
CA ALA A 108 5.32 1.25 -1.53
C ALA A 108 5.75 0.09 -0.61
N SER A 109 6.22 0.39 0.61
CA SER A 109 6.58 -0.59 1.63
C SER A 109 5.38 -1.43 2.05
N PHE A 110 4.18 -0.86 2.18
CA PHE A 110 2.93 -1.60 2.45
C PHE A 110 2.64 -2.67 1.38
N PHE A 111 2.68 -2.30 0.10
CA PHE A 111 2.42 -3.26 -0.98
C PHE A 111 3.53 -4.30 -1.12
N ALA A 112 4.79 -3.90 -0.94
CA ALA A 112 5.93 -4.82 -0.94
C ALA A 112 5.82 -5.85 0.21
N ALA A 113 5.47 -5.39 1.41
CA ALA A 113 5.19 -6.23 2.57
C ALA A 113 4.04 -7.20 2.28
N ALA A 114 2.92 -6.73 1.74
CA ALA A 114 1.77 -7.57 1.41
C ALA A 114 2.12 -8.67 0.38
N VAL A 115 2.84 -8.31 -0.69
CA VAL A 115 3.30 -9.27 -1.70
C VAL A 115 4.21 -10.32 -1.08
N TRP A 116 5.16 -9.91 -0.24
CA TRP A 116 6.06 -10.83 0.43
C TRP A 116 5.35 -11.76 1.40
N LEU A 117 4.38 -11.25 2.18
CA LEU A 117 3.58 -12.05 3.11
C LEU A 117 2.74 -13.10 2.36
N VAL A 118 2.18 -12.77 1.19
CA VAL A 118 1.49 -13.74 0.34
C VAL A 118 2.45 -14.79 -0.20
N LEU A 119 3.66 -14.40 -0.64
CA LEU A 119 4.70 -15.33 -1.08
C LEU A 119 5.10 -16.29 0.06
N ASP A 120 5.33 -15.78 1.27
CA ASP A 120 5.70 -16.60 2.42
C ASP A 120 4.57 -17.56 2.83
N HIS A 121 3.32 -17.08 2.82
CA HIS A 121 2.16 -17.94 3.08
C HIS A 121 2.07 -19.08 2.06
N VAL A 122 2.23 -18.81 0.77
CA VAL A 122 2.18 -19.84 -0.28
C VAL A 122 3.37 -20.79 -0.22
N ASP A 123 4.56 -20.31 0.09
CA ASP A 123 5.77 -21.15 0.25
C ASP A 123 5.55 -22.23 1.31
N ARG A 124 4.94 -21.85 2.45
CA ARG A 124 4.63 -22.76 3.58
C ARG A 124 3.57 -23.81 3.25
N LEU A 125 2.81 -23.66 2.17
CA LEU A 125 1.83 -24.68 1.72
C LEU A 125 2.50 -25.84 0.98
N GLY A 126 3.68 -25.62 0.40
CA GLY A 126 4.44 -26.65 -0.30
C GLY A 126 5.34 -27.42 0.66
N ARG A 127 5.31 -28.76 0.61
CA ARG A 127 6.16 -29.61 1.45
C ARG A 127 7.67 -29.41 1.21
N ASP A 128 8.04 -28.89 0.05
CA ASP A 128 9.41 -28.69 -0.43
C ASP A 128 9.85 -27.21 -0.39
N TYR A 129 9.07 -26.31 0.21
CA TYR A 129 9.34 -24.86 0.24
C TYR A 129 9.77 -24.29 -1.13
N PRO A 130 8.91 -24.45 -2.15
CA PRO A 130 9.27 -24.31 -3.56
C PRO A 130 9.59 -22.86 -3.96
N LEU A 131 9.30 -21.89 -3.09
CA LEU A 131 9.48 -20.46 -3.31
C LEU A 131 10.60 -19.88 -2.47
N THR A 132 11.33 -20.68 -1.68
CA THR A 132 12.39 -20.18 -0.79
C THR A 132 13.35 -19.21 -1.48
N ARG A 133 13.89 -19.59 -2.65
CA ARG A 133 14.80 -18.71 -3.41
C ARG A 133 14.12 -17.42 -3.88
N VAL A 134 12.87 -17.50 -4.35
CA VAL A 134 12.09 -16.33 -4.81
C VAL A 134 11.80 -15.38 -3.64
N LYS A 135 11.40 -15.94 -2.49
CA LYS A 135 11.14 -15.20 -1.26
C LYS A 135 12.36 -14.41 -0.81
N TYR A 136 13.55 -15.04 -0.79
CA TYR A 136 14.77 -14.35 -0.41
C TYR A 136 15.33 -13.40 -1.48
N ALA A 137 15.08 -13.66 -2.76
CA ALA A 137 15.32 -12.66 -3.81
C ALA A 137 14.45 -11.41 -3.61
N ALA A 138 13.17 -11.59 -3.25
CA ALA A 138 12.30 -10.47 -2.91
C ALA A 138 12.80 -9.70 -1.69
N VAL A 139 13.32 -10.37 -0.64
CA VAL A 139 13.94 -9.69 0.52
C VAL A 139 15.07 -8.74 0.09
N LEU A 140 15.90 -9.13 -0.88
CA LEU A 140 16.98 -8.27 -1.38
C LEU A 140 16.47 -6.99 -2.06
N VAL A 141 15.28 -7.04 -2.66
CA VAL A 141 14.64 -5.89 -3.29
C VAL A 141 13.88 -5.05 -2.26
N ILE A 142 13.26 -5.69 -1.27
CA ILE A 142 12.48 -5.00 -0.23
C ILE A 142 13.39 -4.29 0.78
N ALA A 143 14.55 -4.84 1.10
CA ALA A 143 15.47 -4.23 2.06
C ALA A 143 15.88 -2.79 1.72
N PRO A 144 16.36 -2.44 0.50
CA PRO A 144 16.66 -1.05 0.16
C PRO A 144 15.43 -0.16 0.17
N LEU A 145 14.25 -0.67 -0.18
CA LEU A 145 12.99 0.08 -0.09
C LEU A 145 12.66 0.43 1.37
N VAL A 146 12.73 -0.53 2.30
CA VAL A 146 12.50 -0.30 3.74
C VAL A 146 13.50 0.69 4.32
N LEU A 147 14.78 0.58 3.93
CA LEU A 147 15.81 1.54 4.34
C LEU A 147 15.54 2.95 3.84
N LEU A 148 15.14 3.09 2.56
CA LEU A 148 14.79 4.38 1.98
C LEU A 148 13.55 4.98 2.67
N THR A 149 12.49 4.19 2.87
CA THR A 149 11.29 4.62 3.58
C THR A 149 11.61 5.08 5.00
N GLY A 150 12.45 4.34 5.73
CA GLY A 150 12.89 4.71 7.07
C GLY A 150 13.75 5.98 7.09
N ALA A 151 14.66 6.14 6.12
CA ALA A 151 15.46 7.34 5.97
C ALA A 151 14.60 8.59 5.67
N LEU A 152 13.63 8.46 4.75
CA LEU A 152 12.68 9.53 4.44
C LEU A 152 11.82 9.90 5.65
N GLN A 153 11.32 8.90 6.40
CA GLN A 153 10.55 9.11 7.62
C GLN A 153 11.38 9.82 8.70
N LEU A 154 12.62 9.39 8.91
CA LEU A 154 13.53 10.02 9.86
C LEU A 154 13.84 11.47 9.45
N ALA A 155 14.17 11.69 8.18
CA ALA A 155 14.42 13.02 7.63
C ALA A 155 13.19 13.93 7.77
N TYR A 156 11.99 13.41 7.53
CA TYR A 156 10.73 14.13 7.76
C TYR A 156 10.62 14.59 9.21
N PHE A 157 10.76 13.70 10.19
CA PHE A 157 10.60 14.05 11.60
C PHE A 157 11.72 14.95 12.15
N LEU A 158 12.96 14.79 11.69
CA LEU A 158 14.09 15.64 12.09
C LEU A 158 13.98 17.07 11.54
N ASN A 159 13.31 17.26 10.40
CA ASN A 159 13.15 18.56 9.74
C ASN A 159 11.78 19.20 10.02
N LEU A 160 11.03 18.76 11.02
CA LEU A 160 9.77 19.41 11.40
C LEU A 160 10.04 20.70 12.16
N ARG A 161 9.53 21.80 11.62
CA ARG A 161 9.63 23.16 12.16
C ARG A 161 8.23 23.76 12.31
N SER A 162 7.80 24.03 13.54
CA SER A 162 6.43 24.48 13.84
C SER A 162 6.14 25.93 13.44
N ASP A 163 7.18 26.70 13.13
CA ASP A 163 7.13 28.08 12.65
C ASP A 163 6.87 28.19 11.14
N VAL A 164 6.79 27.06 10.42
CA VAL A 164 6.44 27.03 8.99
C VAL A 164 4.93 27.11 8.83
N ILE A 165 4.46 28.08 8.04
CA ILE A 165 3.05 28.21 7.66
C ILE A 165 2.75 27.19 6.56
N THR A 166 1.98 26.17 6.89
CA THR A 166 1.55 25.11 5.97
C THR A 166 0.12 25.37 5.53
N SER A 167 -0.11 26.31 4.62
CA SER A 167 -1.49 26.58 4.17
C SER A 167 -1.93 25.57 3.11
N CYS A 168 -2.87 24.70 3.48
CA CYS A 168 -3.48 23.73 2.56
C CYS A 168 -4.31 24.43 1.46
N CYS A 169 -4.88 25.60 1.78
CA CYS A 169 -5.75 26.36 0.89
C CYS A 169 -4.99 27.27 -0.08
N SER A 170 -3.83 27.83 0.30
CA SER A 170 -3.09 28.74 -0.59
C SER A 170 -2.22 28.01 -1.62
N LYS A 171 -1.83 26.75 -1.37
CA LYS A 171 -1.09 25.95 -2.38
C LYS A 171 -1.94 25.62 -3.61
N LEU A 172 -3.28 25.53 -3.46
CA LEU A 172 -4.20 25.38 -4.59
C LEU A 172 -4.27 26.63 -5.49
N PHE A 173 -3.95 27.82 -4.96
CA PHE A 173 -4.02 29.09 -5.69
C PHE A 173 -2.65 29.73 -5.99
N THR A 174 -1.56 29.12 -5.52
CA THR A 174 -0.20 29.65 -5.72
C THR A 174 0.67 28.53 -6.31
N PRO A 175 1.16 28.65 -7.57
CA PRO A 175 1.88 27.59 -8.28
C PRO A 175 3.32 27.36 -7.77
N ALA A 176 3.56 27.58 -6.48
CA ALA A 176 4.91 27.67 -5.93
C ALA A 176 5.53 26.31 -5.55
N ASN A 177 4.79 25.18 -5.60
CA ASN A 177 5.35 23.83 -5.44
C ASN A 177 4.49 22.79 -6.19
N ALA A 178 4.87 22.42 -7.41
CA ALA A 178 4.21 21.36 -8.17
C ALA A 178 4.29 20.00 -7.45
N GLY A 179 3.15 19.49 -6.97
CA GLY A 179 3.03 18.15 -6.39
C GLY A 179 2.03 17.28 -7.16
N ILE A 180 2.18 15.96 -7.05
CA ILE A 180 1.31 14.98 -7.73
C ILE A 180 -0.17 15.22 -7.38
N SER A 181 -0.48 15.67 -6.15
CA SER A 181 -1.85 16.00 -5.74
C SER A 181 -2.46 17.16 -6.52
N ASP A 182 -1.67 18.15 -6.91
CA ASP A 182 -2.16 19.34 -7.62
C ASP A 182 -2.44 18.99 -9.08
N GLU A 183 -1.57 18.16 -9.70
CA GLU A 183 -1.80 17.61 -11.03
C GLU A 183 -3.05 16.74 -11.08
N MET A 184 -3.28 15.90 -10.06
CA MET A 184 -4.49 15.10 -9.94
C MET A 184 -5.74 15.98 -9.78
N ALA A 185 -5.69 17.04 -8.97
CA ALA A 185 -6.82 17.95 -8.78
C ALA A 185 -7.19 18.71 -10.06
N ALA A 186 -6.23 18.95 -10.96
CA ALA A 186 -6.46 19.63 -12.24
C ALA A 186 -7.08 18.74 -13.33
N VAL A 187 -7.18 17.42 -13.11
CA VAL A 187 -7.79 16.50 -14.08
C VAL A 187 -9.30 16.70 -14.13
N ASP A 188 -9.85 16.72 -15.35
CA ASP A 188 -11.29 16.81 -15.59
C ASP A 188 -12.07 15.74 -14.79
N PRO A 189 -13.09 16.13 -14.01
CA PRO A 189 -13.84 15.19 -13.18
C PRO A 189 -14.52 14.06 -13.95
N ALA A 190 -14.98 14.30 -15.18
CA ALA A 190 -15.61 13.27 -16.01
C ALA A 190 -14.57 12.27 -16.51
N LEU A 191 -13.40 12.75 -16.94
CA LEU A 191 -12.28 11.90 -17.34
C LEU A 191 -11.79 11.03 -16.18
N ALA A 192 -11.70 11.58 -14.97
CA ALA A 192 -11.29 10.82 -13.78
C ALA A 192 -12.29 9.70 -13.43
N LEU A 193 -13.60 9.98 -13.50
CA LEU A 193 -14.64 8.95 -13.31
C LEU A 193 -14.65 7.91 -14.43
N ALA A 194 -14.45 8.33 -15.69
CA ALA A 194 -14.34 7.43 -16.82
C ALA A 194 -13.15 6.47 -16.66
N ALA A 195 -11.98 7.00 -16.25
CA ALA A 195 -10.80 6.18 -15.96
C ALA A 195 -11.07 5.18 -14.83
N LEU A 196 -11.73 5.59 -13.75
CA LEU A 196 -12.14 4.70 -12.67
C LEU A 196 -13.10 3.61 -13.15
N ALA A 197 -14.11 3.95 -13.95
CA ALA A 197 -15.08 3.01 -14.49
C ALA A 197 -14.43 1.99 -15.44
N LEU A 198 -13.54 2.44 -16.34
CA LEU A 198 -12.77 1.57 -17.24
C LEU A 198 -11.86 0.62 -16.46
N ALA A 199 -11.10 1.14 -15.49
CA ALA A 199 -10.27 0.32 -14.63
C ALA A 199 -11.10 -0.69 -13.84
N GLY A 200 -12.28 -0.28 -13.36
CA GLY A 200 -13.24 -1.16 -12.66
C GLY A 200 -13.75 -2.30 -13.54
N GLY A 201 -14.09 -1.98 -14.80
CA GLY A 201 -14.46 -2.98 -15.81
C GLY A 201 -13.34 -3.99 -16.07
N LEU A 202 -12.09 -3.52 -16.19
CA LEU A 202 -10.92 -4.37 -16.37
C LEU A 202 -10.67 -5.29 -15.17
N VAL A 203 -10.74 -4.76 -13.94
CA VAL A 203 -10.62 -5.54 -12.70
C VAL A 203 -11.72 -6.61 -12.62
N LEU A 204 -12.96 -6.24 -12.90
CA LEU A 204 -14.09 -7.16 -12.87
C LEU A 204 -13.93 -8.27 -13.92
N ALA A 205 -13.63 -7.90 -15.17
CA ALA A 205 -13.47 -8.87 -16.27
C ALA A 205 -12.32 -9.84 -16.00
N SER A 206 -11.14 -9.31 -15.66
CA SER A 206 -9.95 -10.14 -15.39
C SER A 206 -10.11 -10.98 -14.11
N GLY A 207 -10.75 -10.46 -13.07
CA GLY A 207 -11.02 -11.19 -11.83
C GLY A 207 -12.05 -12.31 -12.01
N VAL A 208 -13.15 -12.05 -12.74
CA VAL A 208 -14.15 -13.08 -13.07
C VAL A 208 -13.54 -14.17 -13.95
N GLN A 209 -12.71 -13.80 -14.93
CA GLN A 209 -11.95 -14.75 -15.72
C GLN A 209 -11.02 -15.60 -14.85
N ALA A 210 -10.32 -14.99 -13.89
CA ALA A 210 -9.45 -15.68 -12.95
C ALA A 210 -10.21 -16.65 -12.03
N LEU A 211 -11.39 -16.27 -11.55
CA LEU A 211 -12.26 -17.16 -10.76
C LEU A 211 -12.77 -18.36 -11.55
N ARG A 212 -13.16 -18.14 -12.83
CA ARG A 212 -13.74 -19.20 -13.69
C ARG A 212 -12.68 -20.18 -14.20
N THR A 213 -11.50 -19.67 -14.57
CA THR A 213 -10.49 -20.44 -15.28
C THR A 213 -9.29 -20.83 -14.42
N GLY A 214 -9.11 -20.20 -13.25
CA GLY A 214 -7.89 -20.31 -12.45
C GLY A 214 -6.65 -19.66 -13.07
N ARG A 215 -6.79 -18.92 -14.19
CA ARG A 215 -5.70 -18.33 -14.97
C ARG A 215 -5.86 -16.81 -15.10
N GLY A 216 -4.82 -16.10 -15.51
CA GLY A 216 -4.90 -14.64 -15.75
C GLY A 216 -4.68 -13.76 -14.52
N HIS A 217 -4.22 -14.32 -13.40
CA HIS A 217 -3.94 -13.57 -12.17
C HIS A 217 -2.88 -12.47 -12.34
N GLY A 218 -1.95 -12.59 -13.29
CA GLY A 218 -1.02 -11.51 -13.64
C GLY A 218 -1.71 -10.30 -14.26
N LEU A 219 -2.66 -10.52 -15.18
CA LEU A 219 -3.49 -9.44 -15.74
C LEU A 219 -4.38 -8.82 -14.67
N PHE A 220 -4.97 -9.64 -13.80
CA PHE A 220 -5.76 -9.16 -12.67
C PHE A 220 -4.94 -8.27 -11.71
N ALA A 221 -3.68 -8.63 -11.44
CA ALA A 221 -2.77 -7.81 -10.64
C ALA A 221 -2.49 -6.46 -11.30
N LEU A 222 -2.21 -6.43 -12.61
CA LEU A 222 -1.98 -5.19 -13.36
C LEU A 222 -3.25 -4.32 -13.40
N ALA A 223 -4.42 -4.93 -13.64
CA ALA A 223 -5.70 -4.23 -13.60
C ALA A 223 -5.98 -3.65 -12.20
N GLY A 224 -5.68 -4.40 -11.14
CA GLY A 224 -5.83 -3.94 -9.76
C GLY A 224 -4.89 -2.79 -9.39
N ALA A 225 -3.65 -2.80 -9.90
CA ALA A 225 -2.72 -1.67 -9.76
C ALA A 225 -3.20 -0.43 -10.55
N GLY A 226 -3.70 -0.63 -11.77
CA GLY A 226 -4.32 0.43 -12.57
C GLY A 226 -5.56 1.02 -11.89
N TYR A 227 -6.41 0.17 -11.30
CA TYR A 227 -7.56 0.61 -10.51
C TYR A 227 -7.14 1.41 -9.30
N PHE A 228 -6.07 1.02 -8.59
CA PHE A 228 -5.54 1.79 -7.47
C PHE A 228 -5.17 3.23 -7.89
N GLY A 229 -4.45 3.39 -9.00
CA GLY A 229 -4.10 4.70 -9.54
C GLY A 229 -5.35 5.51 -9.95
N ALA A 230 -6.26 4.90 -10.71
CA ALA A 230 -7.50 5.55 -11.15
C ALA A 230 -8.42 5.92 -9.97
N ALA A 231 -8.45 5.11 -8.91
CA ALA A 231 -9.20 5.37 -7.70
C ALA A 231 -8.64 6.56 -6.93
N LEU A 232 -7.31 6.64 -6.74
CA LEU A 232 -6.69 7.81 -6.12
C LEU A 232 -6.91 9.07 -6.95
N LEU A 233 -6.80 8.98 -8.27
CA LEU A 233 -7.08 10.09 -9.18
C LEU A 233 -8.53 10.57 -9.02
N ALA A 234 -9.50 9.68 -9.21
CA ALA A 234 -10.91 10.01 -9.02
C ALA A 234 -11.23 10.51 -7.61
N MET A 235 -10.53 10.01 -6.58
CA MET A 235 -10.69 10.50 -5.21
C MET A 235 -10.39 11.99 -5.11
N VAL A 236 -9.25 12.43 -5.65
CA VAL A 236 -8.81 13.82 -5.60
C VAL A 236 -9.60 14.71 -6.58
N SER A 237 -9.82 14.25 -7.81
CA SER A 237 -10.45 15.07 -8.86
C SER A 237 -11.97 15.19 -8.73
N THR A 238 -12.64 14.19 -8.13
CA THR A 238 -14.11 14.11 -8.20
C THR A 238 -14.79 13.65 -6.91
N ILE A 239 -14.41 12.50 -6.34
CA ILE A 239 -15.17 11.88 -5.25
C ILE A 239 -15.12 12.75 -3.98
N ALA A 240 -13.95 13.31 -3.64
CA ALA A 240 -13.82 14.22 -2.51
C ALA A 240 -14.77 15.43 -2.62
N LEU A 241 -14.94 15.98 -3.83
CA LEU A 241 -15.84 17.11 -4.07
C LEU A 241 -17.29 16.77 -3.71
N TYR A 242 -17.75 15.56 -4.08
CA TYR A 242 -19.08 15.07 -3.72
C TYR A 242 -19.23 14.78 -2.21
N VAL A 243 -18.18 14.26 -1.55
CA VAL A 243 -18.20 14.07 -0.09
C VAL A 243 -18.32 15.40 0.65
N TYR A 244 -17.64 16.43 0.16
CA TYR A 244 -17.60 17.75 0.78
C TYR A 244 -18.73 18.67 0.35
N GLU A 245 -19.46 18.30 -0.70
CA GLU A 245 -20.42 19.15 -1.39
C GLU A 245 -19.81 20.52 -1.77
N ASN A 246 -18.51 20.53 -2.12
CA ASN A 246 -17.76 21.73 -2.44
C ASN A 246 -16.82 21.47 -3.62
N PRO A 247 -17.02 22.16 -4.77
CA PRO A 247 -16.26 21.90 -6.00
C PRO A 247 -14.78 22.32 -5.92
N ASN A 248 -14.37 23.04 -4.87
CA ASN A 248 -12.98 23.49 -4.71
C ASN A 248 -12.20 22.70 -3.64
N HIS A 249 -12.81 21.70 -2.98
CA HIS A 249 -12.18 20.98 -1.88
C HIS A 249 -11.64 19.61 -2.34
N HIS A 250 -10.40 19.57 -2.85
CA HIS A 250 -9.82 18.34 -3.43
C HIS A 250 -9.06 17.44 -2.44
N CYS A 251 -9.12 17.73 -1.14
CA CYS A 251 -8.25 17.08 -0.16
C CYS A 251 -8.59 15.59 0.02
N PRO A 252 -7.67 14.63 -0.21
CA PRO A 252 -7.97 13.21 0.02
C PRO A 252 -7.94 12.80 1.50
N PHE A 253 -7.50 13.69 2.41
CA PHE A 253 -7.33 13.37 3.82
C PHE A 253 -8.43 13.92 4.72
N CYS A 254 -9.11 15.01 4.33
CA CYS A 254 -10.19 15.55 5.16
C CYS A 254 -11.35 14.55 5.29
N ILE A 255 -11.56 13.63 4.34
CA ILE A 255 -12.60 12.59 4.42
C ILE A 255 -12.36 11.58 5.55
N LEU A 256 -11.16 11.54 6.12
CA LEU A 256 -10.81 10.71 7.28
C LEU A 256 -11.18 11.36 8.61
N LYS A 257 -11.73 12.58 8.60
CA LYS A 257 -12.07 13.32 9.82
C LYS A 257 -13.47 13.01 10.35
N PRO A 258 -13.71 13.26 11.65
CA PRO A 258 -15.03 13.12 12.25
C PRO A 258 -16.10 13.97 11.56
N ASP A 259 -15.73 15.14 11.03
CA ASP A 259 -16.65 16.07 10.37
C ASP A 259 -17.35 15.45 9.15
N TYR A 260 -16.73 14.43 8.55
CA TYR A 260 -17.27 13.66 7.42
C TYR A 260 -17.62 12.22 7.80
N GLY A 261 -17.84 11.97 9.10
CA GLY A 261 -18.25 10.66 9.62
C GLY A 261 -17.22 9.55 9.40
N TYR A 262 -15.94 9.90 9.23
CA TYR A 262 -14.87 8.94 8.95
C TYR A 262 -15.07 8.13 7.65
N ILE A 263 -15.84 8.65 6.68
CA ILE A 263 -16.17 7.94 5.44
C ILE A 263 -14.95 7.52 4.62
N GLY A 264 -13.83 8.23 4.73
CA GLY A 264 -12.59 7.88 4.03
C GLY A 264 -12.09 6.45 4.31
N TYR A 265 -12.36 5.89 5.49
CA TYR A 265 -11.97 4.49 5.78
C TYR A 265 -12.78 3.47 4.97
N ALA A 266 -14.02 3.79 4.61
CA ALA A 266 -14.85 2.96 3.72
C ALA A 266 -14.33 2.95 2.28
N PHE A 267 -13.46 3.90 1.90
CA PHE A 267 -12.74 3.91 0.63
C PHE A 267 -11.35 3.27 0.74
N TYR A 268 -10.50 3.77 1.64
CA TYR A 268 -9.08 3.40 1.64
C TYR A 268 -8.82 1.97 2.11
N LEU A 269 -9.54 1.47 3.13
CA LEU A 269 -9.34 0.10 3.60
C LEU A 269 -9.64 -0.94 2.52
N PRO A 270 -10.81 -0.93 1.84
CA PRO A 270 -11.06 -1.88 0.77
C PRO A 270 -10.15 -1.66 -0.44
N LEU A 271 -9.79 -0.42 -0.77
CA LEU A 271 -8.88 -0.12 -1.88
C LEU A 271 -7.48 -0.72 -1.65
N PHE A 272 -6.84 -0.40 -0.52
CA PHE A 272 -5.51 -0.91 -0.20
C PHE A 272 -5.52 -2.43 -0.02
N GLY A 273 -6.52 -2.98 0.68
CA GLY A 273 -6.66 -4.42 0.86
C GLY A 273 -6.84 -5.17 -0.46
N ALA A 274 -7.73 -4.70 -1.33
CA ALA A 274 -7.98 -5.33 -2.63
C ALA A 274 -6.75 -5.28 -3.54
N THR A 275 -6.06 -4.13 -3.61
CA THR A 275 -4.82 -4.00 -4.40
C THR A 275 -3.72 -4.88 -3.85
N ALA A 276 -3.54 -4.95 -2.52
CA ALA A 276 -2.57 -5.85 -1.89
C ALA A 276 -2.81 -7.32 -2.26
N LEU A 277 -4.07 -7.77 -2.20
CA LEU A 277 -4.45 -9.12 -2.61
C LEU A 277 -4.21 -9.38 -4.10
N ALA A 278 -4.57 -8.43 -4.97
CA ALA A 278 -4.37 -8.54 -6.41
C ALA A 278 -2.88 -8.64 -6.78
N LEU A 279 -2.03 -7.80 -6.18
CA LEU A 279 -0.58 -7.84 -6.38
C LEU A 279 0.03 -9.16 -5.87
N GLY A 280 -0.38 -9.62 -4.68
CA GLY A 280 0.05 -10.92 -4.14
C GLY A 280 -0.33 -12.09 -5.04
N LEU A 281 -1.54 -12.08 -5.59
CA LEU A 281 -2.01 -13.06 -6.59
C LEU A 281 -1.14 -13.06 -7.85
N GLY A 282 -0.79 -11.87 -8.36
CA GLY A 282 0.12 -11.72 -9.49
C GLY A 282 1.48 -12.35 -9.21
N ALA A 283 2.04 -12.10 -8.03
CA ALA A 283 3.36 -12.60 -7.62
C ALA A 283 3.40 -14.14 -7.50
N VAL A 284 2.32 -14.78 -7.03
CA VAL A 284 2.28 -16.25 -6.90
C VAL A 284 1.84 -16.97 -8.18
N SER A 285 1.27 -16.25 -9.15
CA SER A 285 0.70 -16.84 -10.37
C SER A 285 1.66 -17.70 -11.21
N PRO A 286 2.97 -17.38 -11.34
CA PRO A 286 3.90 -18.19 -12.14
C PRO A 286 4.18 -19.58 -11.53
N PHE A 287 3.82 -19.79 -10.25
CA PHE A 287 4.19 -20.98 -9.50
C PHE A 287 3.08 -22.02 -9.36
N THR A 288 1.95 -21.78 -10.03
CA THR A 288 0.77 -22.68 -10.07
C THR A 288 1.08 -24.09 -10.59
N ALA A 289 2.12 -24.25 -11.41
CA ALA A 289 2.51 -25.54 -11.98
C ALA A 289 3.40 -26.40 -11.06
N ARG A 290 3.95 -25.84 -9.96
CA ARG A 290 4.86 -26.54 -9.03
C ARG A 290 4.15 -27.70 -8.34
N ASN A 291 4.75 -28.89 -8.38
CA ASN A 291 4.10 -30.15 -7.96
C ASN A 291 3.49 -30.09 -6.55
N SER A 292 4.21 -29.53 -5.59
CA SER A 292 3.76 -29.38 -4.19
C SER A 292 2.64 -28.36 -4.00
N LEU A 293 2.48 -27.41 -4.93
CA LEU A 293 1.48 -26.35 -4.88
C LEU A 293 0.24 -26.62 -5.73
N ARG A 294 0.28 -27.61 -6.63
CA ARG A 294 -0.84 -27.93 -7.56
C ARG A 294 -2.19 -28.11 -6.87
N THR A 295 -2.21 -28.70 -5.68
CA THR A 295 -3.43 -28.92 -4.90
C THR A 295 -3.81 -27.74 -4.00
N PRO A 296 -2.93 -27.20 -3.14
CA PRO A 296 -3.33 -26.14 -2.21
C PRO A 296 -3.48 -24.76 -2.84
N LEU A 297 -2.66 -24.40 -3.83
CA LEU A 297 -2.58 -23.02 -4.35
C LEU A 297 -3.86 -22.56 -5.07
N PRO A 298 -4.52 -23.35 -5.94
CA PRO A 298 -5.74 -22.89 -6.63
C PRO A 298 -6.87 -22.48 -5.67
N ALA A 299 -7.04 -23.19 -4.56
CA ALA A 299 -8.06 -22.87 -3.56
C ALA A 299 -7.78 -21.54 -2.85
N VAL A 300 -6.51 -21.28 -2.51
CA VAL A 300 -6.06 -20.02 -1.92
C VAL A 300 -6.24 -18.88 -2.92
N MET A 301 -5.77 -19.04 -4.16
CA MET A 301 -5.90 -18.02 -5.20
C MET A 301 -7.36 -17.64 -5.43
N ARG A 302 -8.27 -18.62 -5.54
CA ARG A 302 -9.70 -18.35 -5.70
C ARG A 302 -10.28 -17.51 -4.55
N ARG A 303 -9.90 -17.81 -3.30
CA ARG A 303 -10.35 -17.05 -2.12
C ARG A 303 -9.80 -15.62 -2.14
N LEU A 304 -8.51 -15.44 -2.43
CA LEU A 304 -7.90 -14.11 -2.50
C LEU A 304 -8.51 -13.29 -3.65
N THR A 305 -8.77 -13.89 -4.81
CA THR A 305 -9.39 -13.21 -5.95
C THR A 305 -10.80 -12.74 -5.61
N PHE A 306 -11.59 -13.57 -4.92
CA PHE A 306 -12.92 -13.19 -4.44
C PHE A 306 -12.86 -11.98 -3.50
N TRP A 307 -11.98 -12.02 -2.50
CA TRP A 307 -11.86 -10.91 -1.55
C TRP A 307 -11.30 -9.63 -2.19
N ALA A 308 -10.38 -9.75 -3.15
CA ALA A 308 -9.91 -8.61 -3.93
C ALA A 308 -11.05 -7.97 -4.74
N LEU A 309 -11.85 -8.78 -5.45
CA LEU A 309 -13.03 -8.30 -6.17
C LEU A 309 -14.05 -7.65 -5.24
N ALA A 310 -14.31 -8.25 -4.08
CA ALA A 310 -15.24 -7.70 -3.10
C ALA A 310 -14.77 -6.32 -2.59
N GLY A 311 -13.47 -6.15 -2.33
CA GLY A 311 -12.92 -4.86 -1.92
C GLY A 311 -12.99 -3.79 -3.01
N PHE A 312 -12.62 -4.11 -4.26
CA PHE A 312 -12.80 -3.17 -5.37
C PHE A 312 -14.26 -2.81 -5.61
N ALA A 313 -15.17 -3.79 -5.52
CA ALA A 313 -16.61 -3.55 -5.63
C ALA A 313 -17.13 -2.68 -4.49
N ALA A 314 -16.64 -2.88 -3.26
CA ALA A 314 -17.01 -2.03 -2.12
C ALA A 314 -16.59 -0.57 -2.35
N TYR A 315 -15.37 -0.31 -2.82
CA TYR A 315 -14.94 1.05 -3.19
C TYR A 315 -15.88 1.69 -4.22
N GLY A 316 -16.21 0.94 -5.29
CA GLY A 316 -17.14 1.40 -6.32
C GLY A 316 -18.55 1.68 -5.77
N ALA A 317 -19.07 0.81 -4.91
CA ALA A 317 -20.39 0.98 -4.29
C ALA A 317 -20.46 2.22 -3.39
N VAL A 318 -19.43 2.46 -2.57
CA VAL A 318 -19.34 3.67 -1.74
C VAL A 318 -19.24 4.91 -2.63
N THR A 319 -18.48 4.85 -3.73
CA THR A 319 -18.38 5.94 -4.72
C THR A 319 -19.77 6.31 -5.27
N VAL A 320 -20.51 5.33 -5.76
CA VAL A 320 -21.87 5.53 -6.30
C VAL A 320 -22.81 6.07 -5.23
N TRP A 321 -22.74 5.54 -4.01
CA TRP A 321 -23.58 5.98 -2.89
C TRP A 321 -23.34 7.45 -2.51
N VAL A 322 -22.08 7.88 -2.43
CA VAL A 322 -21.73 9.28 -2.13
C VAL A 322 -22.24 10.21 -3.23
N ILE A 323 -21.98 9.88 -4.50
CA ILE A 323 -22.41 10.71 -5.64
C ILE A 323 -23.93 10.83 -5.67
N ALA A 324 -24.66 9.74 -5.45
CA ALA A 324 -26.12 9.72 -5.50
C ALA A 324 -26.79 10.50 -4.36
N ARG A 325 -26.11 10.65 -3.21
CA ARG A 325 -26.64 11.34 -2.03
C ARG A 325 -26.25 12.82 -1.97
N SER A 326 -25.17 13.19 -2.64
CA SER A 326 -24.64 14.55 -2.62
C SER A 326 -25.58 15.55 -3.30
N ASN A 327 -25.71 16.74 -2.73
CA ASN A 327 -26.45 17.85 -3.33
C ASN A 327 -25.63 18.60 -4.40
N LEU A 328 -24.34 18.25 -4.57
CA LEU A 328 -23.46 18.89 -5.53
C LEU A 328 -23.77 18.41 -6.96
N ILE A 329 -23.97 19.36 -7.87
CA ILE A 329 -24.09 19.10 -9.31
C ILE A 329 -22.77 19.51 -9.97
N LEU A 330 -21.92 18.53 -10.26
CA LEU A 330 -20.65 18.72 -10.99
C LEU A 330 -20.82 18.63 -12.51
N PHE A 331 -21.81 17.85 -12.96
CA PHE A 331 -22.13 17.65 -14.37
C PHE A 331 -23.53 18.18 -14.60
N GLY A 332 -23.65 19.28 -15.33
CA GLY A 332 -24.91 19.98 -15.61
C GLY A 332 -24.79 20.86 -16.84
#